data_AF-A0A483F0D6-F1
#
_entry.id   AF-A0A483F0D6-F1
#
_cell.length_a   1.000
_cell.length_b   1.000
_cell.length_c   1.000
_cell.angle_alpha   90.00
_cell.angle_beta   90.00
_cell.angle_gamma   90.00
#
_symmetry.space_group_name_H-M   'P 1'
#
loop_
_entity.id
_entity.type
_entity.pdbx_description
1 polymer ?
#
loop_
_entity_poly.entity_id
_entity_poly.type
_entity_poly.pdbx_seq_one_letter_code
_entity_poly.pdbx_strand_id
1 'polypeptide(L)'
;MRFRNVYGALFIVIILIVVGGLYMHRDYYQMAVLVSADNESSPEWPNKRKWFDARKWLETSQYIKIDDFYVLNERYIPIDVLDDFGITRRLQDSIKESINIEPALSSLNDIDAIVFFDLMKDNLS
;
A
#
# COMPACT_ATOMS: atom_id res chain seq x y z
N MET A 1 22.20 24.28 41.02
CA MET A 1 20.86 24.12 40.40
C MET A 1 20.86 24.17 38.87
N ARG A 2 21.79 24.89 38.20
CA ARG A 2 21.86 24.99 36.71
C ARG A 2 22.08 23.68 35.96
N PHE A 3 22.95 22.79 36.46
CA PHE A 3 23.28 21.53 35.77
C PHE A 3 22.12 20.55 35.62
N ARG A 4 21.25 20.44 36.65
CA ARG A 4 20.08 19.53 36.61
C ARG A 4 19.08 19.91 35.51
N ASN A 5 18.95 21.20 35.22
CA ASN A 5 18.06 21.70 34.17
C ASN A 5 18.64 21.45 32.77
N VAL A 6 19.97 21.45 32.62
CA VAL A 6 20.64 21.13 31.34
C VAL A 6 20.48 19.66 30.98
N TYR A 7 20.66 18.74 31.94
CA TYR A 7 20.42 17.32 31.72
C TYR A 7 18.94 17.01 31.42
N GLY A 8 18.00 17.68 32.10
CA GLY A 8 16.58 17.58 31.79
C GLY A 8 16.23 18.07 30.38
N ALA A 9 16.80 19.20 29.97
CA ALA A 9 16.61 19.73 28.62
C ALA A 9 17.19 18.80 27.53
N LEU A 10 18.40 18.27 27.74
CA LEU A 10 19.02 17.30 26.83
C LEU A 10 18.18 16.02 26.69
N PHE A 11 17.63 15.52 27.79
CA PHE A 11 16.76 14.35 27.77
C PHE A 11 15.49 14.57 26.95
N ILE A 12 14.86 15.74 27.07
CA ILE A 12 13.69 16.11 26.26
C ILE A 12 14.04 16.17 24.77
N VAL A 13 15.19 16.76 24.41
CA VAL A 13 15.65 16.82 23.02
C VAL A 13 15.84 15.43 22.43
N ILE A 14 16.44 14.50 23.17
CA ILE A 14 16.62 13.11 22.72
C ILE A 14 15.27 12.43 22.48
N ILE A 15 14.30 12.60 23.39
CA ILE A 15 12.95 12.06 23.21
C ILE A 15 12.31 12.59 21.93
N LEU A 16 12.37 13.91 21.69
CA LEU A 16 11.79 14.51 20.50
C LEU A 16 12.42 13.96 19.21
N ILE A 17 13.74 13.75 19.19
CA ILE A 17 14.43 13.16 18.04
C ILE A 17 13.99 11.71 17.81
N VAL A 18 13.90 10.90 18.87
CA VAL A 18 13.48 9.49 18.77
C VAL A 18 12.04 9.38 18.29
N VAL A 19 11.12 10.16 18.88
CA VAL A 19 9.71 10.18 18.49
C VAL A 19 9.55 10.67 17.05
N GLY A 20 10.25 11.74 16.67
CA GLY A 20 10.25 12.24 15.30
C GLY A 20 10.76 11.20 14.31
N GLY A 21 11.86 10.51 14.64
CA GLY A 21 12.41 9.43 13.82
C GLY A 21 11.45 8.26 13.66
N LEU A 22 10.77 7.83 14.73
CA LEU A 22 9.77 6.77 14.68
C LEU A 22 8.56 7.16 13.82
N TYR A 23 8.13 8.42 13.91
CA TYR A 23 7.01 8.95 13.12
C TYR A 23 7.37 8.96 11.62
N MET A 24 8.52 9.54 11.27
CA MET A 24 9.01 9.56 9.87
C MET A 24 9.22 8.14 9.32
N HIS A 25 9.72 7.21 10.14
CA HIS A 25 9.90 5.83 9.74
C HIS A 25 8.57 5.14 9.44
N ARG A 26 7.53 5.38 10.26
CA ARG A 26 6.19 4.85 10.00
C ARG A 26 5.58 5.44 8.73
N ASP A 27 5.68 6.75 8.56
CA ASP A 27 5.13 7.47 7.40
C ASP A 27 5.79 7.04 6.09
N TYR A 28 7.08 6.70 6.13
CA TYR A 28 7.80 6.17 4.98
C TYR A 28 7.15 4.89 4.43
N TYR A 29 6.65 4.00 5.28
CA TYR A 29 6.01 2.75 4.85
C TYR A 29 4.53 2.88 4.51
N GLN A 30 3.92 4.02 4.79
CA GLN A 30 2.50 4.23 4.52
C GLN A 30 2.31 4.67 3.06
N MET A 31 1.45 3.99 2.31
CA MET A 31 1.08 4.36 0.95
C MET A 31 -0.43 4.46 0.82
N ALA A 32 -0.91 5.10 -0.25
CA ALA A 32 -2.31 5.31 -0.54
C ALA A 32 -2.67 4.85 -1.94
N VAL A 33 -3.90 4.36 -2.09
CA VAL A 33 -4.58 4.26 -3.38
C VAL A 33 -5.75 5.22 -3.40
N LEU A 34 -6.09 5.71 -4.59
CA LEU A 34 -7.31 6.48 -4.80
C LEU A 34 -8.46 5.52 -5.06
N VAL A 35 -9.54 5.68 -4.31
CA VAL A 35 -10.79 4.94 -4.49
C VAL A 35 -11.93 5.94 -4.68
N SER A 36 -12.98 5.54 -5.38
CA SER A 36 -14.18 6.36 -5.53
C SER A 36 -14.72 6.72 -4.14
N ALA A 37 -15.02 8.01 -3.94
CA ALA A 37 -15.68 8.43 -2.71
C ALA A 37 -17.10 7.86 -2.62
N ASP A 38 -17.58 7.64 -1.40
CA ASP A 38 -18.87 6.95 -1.15
C ASP A 38 -20.07 7.67 -1.78
N ASN A 39 -20.01 9.00 -1.93
CA ASN A 39 -21.02 9.83 -2.58
C ASN A 39 -20.47 11.23 -2.92
N GLU A 40 -21.20 11.96 -3.77
CA GLU A 40 -20.88 13.34 -4.23
C GLU A 40 -20.80 14.38 -3.11
N SER A 41 -21.45 14.12 -1.98
CA SER A 41 -21.45 15.01 -0.81
C SER A 41 -20.23 14.80 0.10
N SER A 42 -19.38 13.81 -0.19
CA SER A 42 -18.18 13.55 0.59
C SER A 42 -17.17 14.69 0.42
N PRO A 43 -16.50 15.15 1.50
CA PRO A 43 -15.42 16.13 1.39
C PRO A 43 -14.24 15.63 0.56
N GLU A 44 -14.17 14.31 0.32
CA GLU A 44 -13.13 13.65 -0.48
C GLU A 44 -13.60 13.35 -1.92
N TRP A 45 -14.73 13.92 -2.38
CA TRP A 45 -15.16 13.77 -3.76
C TRP A 45 -14.15 14.41 -4.74
N PRO A 46 -13.83 13.76 -5.88
CA PRO A 46 -14.35 12.48 -6.37
C PRO A 46 -13.63 11.25 -5.81
N ASN A 47 -12.41 11.40 -5.28
CA ASN A 47 -11.55 10.30 -4.90
C ASN A 47 -11.07 10.41 -3.45
N LYS A 48 -11.36 9.37 -2.68
CA LYS A 48 -10.85 9.17 -1.34
C LYS A 48 -9.49 8.47 -1.35
N ARG A 49 -8.63 8.84 -0.41
CA ARG A 49 -7.37 8.12 -0.15
C ARG A 49 -7.63 6.94 0.76
N LYS A 50 -7.26 5.74 0.32
CA LYS A 50 -7.23 4.54 1.16
C LYS A 50 -5.78 4.19 1.47
N TRP A 51 -5.38 4.40 2.72
CA TRP A 51 -4.03 4.13 3.19
C TRP A 51 -3.81 2.65 3.47
N PHE A 52 -2.61 2.16 3.19
CA PHE A 52 -2.18 0.79 3.47
C PHE A 52 -0.69 0.74 3.84
N ASP A 53 -0.28 -0.35 4.47
CA ASP A 53 1.12 -0.60 4.86
C ASP A 53 1.89 -1.26 3.70
N ALA A 54 2.86 -0.54 3.14
CA ALA A 54 3.70 -0.97 2.02
C ALA A 54 5.06 -1.53 2.46
N ARG A 55 5.25 -1.80 3.76
CA ARG A 55 6.53 -2.27 4.32
C ARG A 55 7.10 -3.49 3.60
N LYS A 56 6.26 -4.45 3.23
CA LYS A 56 6.68 -5.66 2.48
C LYS A 56 7.43 -5.34 1.18
N TRP A 57 7.14 -4.21 0.55
CA TRP A 57 7.83 -3.76 -0.66
C TRP A 57 9.00 -2.84 -0.31
N LEU A 58 8.76 -1.84 0.53
CA LEU A 58 9.72 -0.78 0.83
C LEU A 58 10.85 -1.15 1.80
N GLU A 59 10.77 -2.29 2.50
CA GLU A 59 11.92 -2.87 3.21
C GLU A 59 12.94 -3.51 2.26
N THR A 60 12.52 -3.86 1.05
CA THR A 60 13.43 -4.41 0.04
C THR A 60 14.10 -3.26 -0.71
N SER A 61 15.36 -3.44 -1.12
CA SER A 61 16.07 -2.47 -1.95
C SER A 61 15.57 -2.40 -3.39
N GLN A 62 14.58 -3.23 -3.77
CA GLN A 62 14.01 -3.22 -5.11
C GLN A 62 13.05 -2.05 -5.33
N TYR A 63 12.39 -1.57 -4.29
CA TYR A 63 11.36 -0.53 -4.39
C TYR A 63 11.78 0.74 -3.67
N ILE A 64 11.76 1.86 -4.38
CA ILE A 64 12.03 3.19 -3.81
C ILE A 64 10.71 3.97 -3.80
N LYS A 65 10.28 4.42 -2.62
CA LYS A 65 9.09 5.29 -2.50
C LYS A 65 9.40 6.65 -3.12
N ILE A 66 8.57 7.08 -4.07
CA ILE A 66 8.64 8.43 -4.68
C ILE A 66 7.74 9.36 -3.88
N ASP A 67 6.48 8.97 -3.70
CA ASP A 67 5.48 9.65 -2.90
C ASP A 67 4.47 8.64 -2.33
N ASP A 68 3.35 9.12 -1.81
CA ASP A 68 2.34 8.26 -1.19
C ASP A 68 1.63 7.31 -2.17
N PHE A 69 1.72 7.54 -3.48
CA PHE A 69 1.00 6.78 -4.51
C PHE A 69 1.94 5.99 -5.43
N TYR A 70 3.20 6.41 -5.56
CA TYR A 70 4.14 5.85 -6.52
C TYR A 70 5.40 5.26 -5.88
N VAL A 71 5.82 4.12 -6.42
CA VAL A 71 7.13 3.50 -6.16
C VAL A 71 7.88 3.30 -7.46
N LEU A 72 9.21 3.43 -7.41
CA LEU A 72 10.12 3.03 -8.47
C LEU A 72 10.57 1.58 -8.20
N ASN A 73 10.36 0.68 -9.16
CA ASN A 73 10.91 -0.68 -9.12
C ASN A 73 12.22 -0.73 -9.91
N GLU A 74 13.35 -0.79 -9.21
CA GLU A 74 14.69 -0.78 -9.83
C GLU A 74 15.03 -2.08 -10.57
N ARG A 75 14.32 -3.17 -10.26
CA ARG A 75 14.54 -4.50 -10.85
C ARG A 75 13.27 -5.03 -11.49
N TYR A 76 12.61 -4.15 -12.26
CA TYR A 76 11.42 -4.54 -13.00
C TYR A 76 11.79 -5.54 -14.10
N ILE A 77 11.12 -6.69 -14.08
CA ILE A 77 11.15 -7.66 -15.17
C ILE A 77 9.88 -7.41 -15.98
N PRO A 78 10.00 -7.00 -17.26
CA PRO A 78 8.85 -6.80 -18.13
C PRO A 78 7.95 -8.03 -18.18
N ILE A 79 6.65 -7.79 -18.12
CA ILE A 79 5.64 -8.81 -18.36
C ILE A 79 5.20 -8.66 -19.81
N ASP A 80 5.67 -9.55 -20.68
CA ASP A 80 5.41 -9.48 -22.12
C ASP A 80 3.96 -9.78 -22.48
N VAL A 81 3.28 -10.61 -21.68
CA VAL A 81 1.89 -11.01 -21.88
C VAL A 81 1.14 -10.88 -20.55
N LEU A 82 0.35 -9.82 -20.42
CA LEU A 82 -0.52 -9.58 -19.25
C LEU A 82 -1.68 -10.59 -19.19
N ASP A 83 -2.18 -11.01 -20.36
CA ASP A 83 -3.23 -12.03 -20.52
C ASP A 83 -2.70 -13.47 -20.34
N ASP A 84 -1.71 -13.65 -19.48
CA ASP A 84 -1.22 -14.98 -19.13
C ASP A 84 -2.12 -15.60 -18.05
N PHE A 85 -2.62 -16.80 -18.33
CA PHE A 85 -3.51 -17.52 -17.40
C PHE A 85 -2.85 -17.75 -16.03
N GLY A 86 -1.54 -17.96 -15.99
CA GLY A 86 -0.78 -18.15 -14.76
C GLY A 86 -0.72 -16.88 -13.91
N ILE A 87 -0.55 -15.70 -14.53
CA ILE A 87 -0.62 -14.39 -13.85
C ILE A 87 -2.02 -14.19 -13.26
N THR A 88 -3.05 -14.38 -14.08
CA THR A 88 -4.44 -14.18 -13.67
C THR A 88 -4.85 -15.15 -12.56
N ARG A 89 -4.38 -16.40 -12.59
CA ARG A 89 -4.60 -17.36 -11.51
C ARG A 89 -3.95 -16.94 -10.19
N ARG A 90 -2.70 -16.48 -10.21
CA ARG A 90 -2.01 -15.98 -9.01
C ARG A 90 -2.71 -14.75 -8.43
N LEU A 91 -3.23 -13.88 -9.29
CA LEU A 91 -4.06 -12.75 -8.87
C LEU A 91 -5.35 -13.24 -8.19
N GLN A 92 -6.04 -14.22 -8.78
CA GLN A 92 -7.23 -14.82 -8.19
C GLN A 92 -6.92 -15.41 -6.80
N ASP A 93 -5.85 -16.20 -6.67
CA ASP A 93 -5.43 -16.80 -5.39
C ASP A 93 -5.14 -15.72 -4.33
N SER A 94 -4.47 -14.62 -4.73
CA SER A 94 -4.21 -13.48 -3.84
C SER A 94 -5.50 -12.79 -3.38
N ILE A 95 -6.51 -12.71 -4.24
CA ILE A 95 -7.84 -12.21 -3.87
C ILE A 95 -8.48 -13.14 -2.83
N LYS A 96 -8.38 -14.45 -3.01
CA LYS A 96 -8.94 -15.43 -2.05
C LYS A 96 -8.34 -15.28 -0.66
N GLU A 97 -7.02 -15.09 -0.60
CA GLU A 97 -6.30 -14.83 0.66
C GLU A 97 -6.69 -13.49 1.30
N SER A 98 -7.21 -12.54 0.51
CA SER A 98 -7.51 -11.18 0.95
C SER A 98 -8.98 -10.95 1.36
N ILE A 99 -9.88 -11.92 1.20
CA ILE A 99 -11.33 -11.75 1.49
C ILE A 99 -11.59 -11.31 2.94
N ASN A 100 -10.81 -11.84 3.88
CA ASN A 100 -10.93 -11.48 5.29
C ASN A 100 -10.54 -10.01 5.56
N ILE A 101 -9.77 -9.41 4.66
CA ILE A 101 -9.28 -8.02 4.75
C ILE A 101 -10.20 -7.10 3.95
N GLU A 102 -10.62 -7.52 2.77
CA GLU A 102 -11.54 -6.78 1.89
C GLU A 102 -12.73 -7.65 1.48
N PRO A 103 -13.81 -7.68 2.27
CA PRO A 103 -14.99 -8.50 1.99
C PRO A 103 -15.70 -8.15 0.68
N ALA A 104 -15.50 -6.94 0.15
CA ALA A 104 -16.04 -6.52 -1.14
C ALA A 104 -15.50 -7.36 -2.31
N LEU A 105 -14.35 -8.02 -2.14
CA LEU A 105 -13.77 -8.92 -3.14
C LEU A 105 -14.39 -10.33 -3.13
N SER A 106 -15.32 -10.61 -2.22
CA SER A 106 -15.95 -11.95 -2.12
C SER A 106 -16.64 -12.39 -3.41
N SER A 107 -17.23 -11.45 -4.17
CA SER A 107 -17.83 -11.72 -5.48
C SER A 107 -16.84 -12.25 -6.52
N LEU A 108 -15.55 -11.93 -6.38
CA LEU A 108 -14.47 -12.39 -7.27
C LEU A 108 -13.84 -13.72 -6.83
N ASN A 109 -14.10 -14.14 -5.59
CA ASN A 109 -13.57 -15.40 -5.06
C ASN A 109 -14.29 -16.63 -5.62
N ASP A 110 -15.61 -16.53 -5.75
CA ASP A 110 -16.49 -17.68 -6.02
C ASP A 110 -16.61 -18.01 -7.51
N ILE A 111 -16.00 -17.20 -8.39
CA ILE A 111 -16.03 -17.41 -9.83
C ILE A 111 -14.98 -18.42 -10.29
N ASP A 112 -15.35 -19.22 -11.29
CA ASP A 112 -14.46 -20.20 -11.91
C ASP A 112 -13.22 -19.52 -12.52
N ALA A 113 -12.08 -20.22 -12.52
CA ALA A 113 -10.81 -19.65 -12.97
C ALA A 113 -10.82 -19.25 -14.46
N ILE A 114 -11.58 -19.95 -15.31
CA ILE A 114 -11.73 -19.60 -16.73
C ILE A 114 -12.57 -18.33 -16.84
N VAL A 115 -13.66 -18.23 -16.09
CA VAL A 115 -14.52 -17.04 -16.06
C VAL A 115 -13.77 -15.83 -15.50
N PHE A 116 -12.97 -16.03 -14.46
CA PHE A 116 -12.08 -15.01 -13.90
C PHE A 116 -11.04 -14.56 -14.93
N PHE A 117 -10.46 -15.51 -15.68
CA PHE A 117 -9.51 -15.19 -16.74
C PHE A 117 -10.13 -14.31 -17.84
N ASP A 118 -11.29 -14.72 -18.35
CA ASP A 118 -11.99 -13.96 -19.38
C ASP A 118 -12.40 -12.57 -18.89
N LEU A 119 -12.80 -12.44 -17.62
CA LEU A 119 -13.12 -11.15 -17.01
C LEU A 119 -11.89 -10.23 -16.94
N MET A 120 -10.72 -10.75 -16.56
CA MET A 120 -9.52 -9.94 -16.36
C MET A 120 -8.82 -9.56 -17.66
N LYS A 121 -8.93 -10.39 -18.70
CA LYS A 121 -8.28 -10.17 -20.00
C LYS A 121 -8.48 -8.75 -20.55
N ASP A 122 -9.70 -8.23 -20.49
CA ASP A 122 -10.01 -6.89 -21.02
C ASP A 122 -9.81 -5.76 -19.99
N ASN A 123 -9.39 -6.08 -18.76
CA ASN A 123 -9.29 -5.16 -17.63
C ASN A 123 -7.86 -5.05 -17.03
N LEU A 124 -6.87 -5.77 -17.58
CA LEU A 124 -5.47 -5.74 -17.13
C LEU A 124 -4.59 -4.75 -17.90
N SER A 125 -5.12 -4.11 -18.97
CA SER A 125 -4.41 -3.16 -19.84
C SER A 125 -4.80 -1.70 -19.60
#